data_AF-L8MTT3-F1
#
_entry.id   AF-L8MTT3-F1
#
_cell.length_a   1.000
_cell.length_b   1.000
_cell.length_c   1.000
_cell.angle_alpha   90.00
_cell.angle_beta   90.00
_cell.angle_gamma   90.00
#
_symmetry.space_group_name_H-M   'P 1'
#
loop_
_entity.id
_entity.type
_entity.pdbx_description
1 polymer ?
#
loop_
_entity_poly.entity_id
_entity_poly.type
_entity_poly.pdbx_seq_one_letter_code
_entity_poly.pdbx_strand_id
1 'polypeptide(L)'
;MVNTSNDSNRQIKIYQKTYSLPILGGERLDRLQDEIRSGSQNIQRGYVECETTIEEKGFFSKKIIKKVVKQELNFEQRFTALDKLVKNYDAVIETLQKHQVEYQNFVKNQVRN
;
A
#
# COMPACT_ATOMS: atom_id res chain seq x y z
N MET A 1 11.16 11.72 23.27
CA MET A 1 11.23 10.92 22.03
C MET A 1 11.44 11.89 20.88
N VAL A 2 12.63 11.88 20.28
CA VAL A 2 13.02 12.85 19.24
C VAL A 2 12.44 12.39 17.90
N ASN A 3 11.73 13.27 17.20
CA ASN A 3 11.16 13.07 15.87
C ASN A 3 12.27 12.92 14.80
N THR A 4 12.91 11.76 14.73
CA THR A 4 14.03 11.46 13.81
C THR A 4 13.58 11.18 12.36
N SER A 5 12.29 10.99 12.11
CA SER A 5 11.75 10.66 10.78
C SER A 5 11.78 11.84 9.80
N ASN A 6 11.70 13.07 10.30
CA ASN A 6 11.65 14.26 9.43
C ASN A 6 13.05 14.68 8.94
N ASP A 7 14.07 14.55 9.78
CA ASP A 7 15.45 14.91 9.43
C ASP A 7 16.10 13.90 8.48
N SER A 8 15.82 12.61 8.65
CA SER A 8 16.29 11.55 7.75
C SER A 8 15.71 11.69 6.34
N ASN A 9 14.40 11.96 6.23
CA ASN A 9 13.76 12.27 4.94
C ASN A 9 14.32 13.52 4.28
N ARG A 10 14.71 14.54 5.06
CA ARG A 10 15.34 15.75 4.53
C ARG A 10 16.75 15.48 4.01
N GLN A 11 17.55 14.69 4.73
CA GLN A 11 18.89 14.28 4.28
C GLN A 11 18.83 13.47 2.98
N ILE A 12 17.92 12.51 2.87
CA ILE A 12 17.72 11.72 1.64
C ILE A 12 17.42 12.63 0.44
N LYS A 13 16.54 13.62 0.61
CA LYS A 13 16.22 14.60 -0.45
C LYS A 13 17.44 15.44 -0.85
N ILE A 14 18.28 15.82 0.12
CA ILE A 14 19.53 16.54 -0.16
C ILE A 14 20.46 15.65 -0.98
N TYR A 15 20.68 14.40 -0.57
CA TYR A 15 21.51 13.45 -1.32
C TYR A 15 20.98 13.18 -2.74
N GLN A 16 19.67 12.98 -2.88
CA GLN A 16 19.03 12.82 -4.19
C GLN A 16 19.29 14.02 -5.11
N LYS A 17 19.22 15.24 -4.57
CA LYS A 17 19.51 16.46 -5.34
C LYS A 17 20.99 16.61 -5.67
N THR A 18 21.88 16.38 -4.69
CA THR A 18 23.32 16.55 -4.85
C THR A 18 23.92 15.56 -5.85
N TYR A 19 23.48 14.30 -5.82
CA TYR A 19 24.01 13.23 -6.66
C TYR A 19 23.10 12.87 -7.84
N SER A 20 22.03 13.65 -8.08
CA SER A 20 21.01 13.38 -9.09
C SER A 20 20.42 11.96 -9.03
N LEU A 21 20.31 11.38 -7.83
CA LEU A 21 19.83 10.00 -7.67
C LEU A 21 18.37 9.88 -8.10
N PRO A 22 17.98 8.75 -8.73
CA PRO A 22 16.59 8.50 -9.09
C PRO A 22 15.70 8.41 -7.83
N ILE A 23 14.44 8.87 -7.96
CA ILE A 23 13.47 8.86 -6.86
C ILE A 23 12.60 7.61 -7.00
N LEU A 24 12.98 6.57 -6.26
CA LEU A 24 12.20 5.34 -6.25
C LEU A 24 10.97 5.51 -5.36
N GLY A 25 9.78 5.38 -5.94
CA GLY A 25 8.49 5.26 -5.26
C GLY A 25 8.29 3.90 -4.58
N GLY A 26 9.30 3.41 -3.85
CA GLY A 26 9.25 2.13 -3.14
C GLY A 26 8.05 2.03 -2.20
N GLU A 27 7.79 3.07 -1.40
CA GLU A 27 6.63 3.12 -0.49
C GLU A 27 5.28 3.01 -1.23
N ARG A 28 5.17 3.58 -2.45
CA ARG A 28 3.96 3.45 -3.27
C ARG A 28 3.82 2.02 -3.80
N LEU A 29 4.92 1.40 -4.24
CA LEU A 29 4.92 0.01 -4.69
C LEU A 29 4.54 -0.95 -3.55
N ASP A 30 5.09 -0.76 -2.35
CA ASP A 30 4.78 -1.61 -1.19
C ASP A 30 3.29 -1.55 -0.85
N ARG A 31 2.71 -0.34 -0.81
CA ARG A 31 1.26 -0.15 -0.60
C ARG A 31 0.44 -0.84 -1.68
N LEU A 32 0.79 -0.66 -2.96
CA LEU A 32 0.07 -1.28 -4.06
C LEU A 32 0.14 -2.82 -4.00
N GLN A 33 1.31 -3.38 -3.64
CA GLN A 33 1.48 -4.82 -3.46
C GLN A 33 0.63 -5.36 -2.31
N ASP A 34 0.58 -4.67 -1.18
CA ASP A 34 -0.27 -5.04 -0.06
C ASP A 34 -1.76 -5.00 -0.42
N GLU A 35 -2.19 -3.96 -1.12
CA GLU A 35 -3.57 -3.85 -1.60
C GLU A 35 -3.93 -4.94 -2.60
N ILE A 36 -3.05 -5.27 -3.54
CA ILE A 36 -3.23 -6.36 -4.51
C ILE A 36 -3.32 -7.70 -3.78
N ARG A 37 -2.41 -7.96 -2.83
CA ARG A 37 -2.38 -9.22 -2.07
C ARG A 37 -3.68 -9.40 -1.28
N SER A 38 -4.07 -8.36 -0.53
CA SER A 38 -5.31 -8.38 0.27
C SER A 38 -6.56 -8.51 -0.62
N GLY A 39 -6.64 -7.72 -1.69
CA GLY A 39 -7.76 -7.75 -2.63
C GLY A 39 -7.92 -9.10 -3.33
N SER A 40 -6.81 -9.68 -3.80
CA SER A 40 -6.81 -10.99 -4.46
C SER A 40 -7.27 -12.11 -3.51
N GLN A 41 -6.79 -12.10 -2.27
CA GLN A 41 -7.21 -13.06 -1.26
C GLN A 41 -8.70 -12.95 -0.93
N ASN A 42 -9.23 -11.73 -0.81
CA ASN A 42 -10.65 -11.51 -0.51
C ASN A 42 -11.54 -11.96 -1.67
N ILE A 43 -11.16 -11.69 -2.91
CA ILE A 43 -11.90 -12.14 -4.10
C ILE A 43 -11.88 -13.67 -4.19
N GLN A 44 -10.72 -14.30 -3.99
CA GLN A 44 -10.60 -15.76 -4.02
C GLN A 44 -11.44 -16.45 -2.95
N ARG A 45 -11.48 -15.88 -1.74
CA ARG A 45 -12.27 -16.40 -0.62
C ARG A 45 -13.77 -16.13 -0.78
N GLY A 46 -14.14 -15.07 -1.50
CA GLY A 46 -15.53 -14.63 -1.67
C GLY A 46 -16.14 -13.91 -0.47
N TYR A 47 -15.35 -13.64 0.57
CA TYR A 47 -15.72 -12.90 1.77
C TYR A 47 -14.55 -12.04 2.26
N VAL A 48 -14.88 -10.99 3.03
CA VAL A 48 -13.92 -10.15 3.74
C VAL A 48 -14.03 -10.42 5.24
N GLU A 49 -12.89 -10.47 5.92
CA GLU A 49 -12.84 -10.57 7.38
C GLU A 49 -12.89 -9.16 7.97
N CYS A 50 -13.99 -8.83 8.63
CA CYS A 50 -14.20 -7.54 9.28
C CYS A 50 -14.08 -7.72 10.79
N GLU A 51 -13.16 -6.98 11.43
CA GLU A 51 -13.13 -6.89 12.88
C GLU A 51 -14.34 -6.09 13.37
N THR A 52 -15.24 -6.76 14.07
CA THR A 52 -16.41 -6.16 14.70
C THR A 52 -16.21 -6.14 16.21
N THR A 53 -16.54 -5.03 16.85
CA THR A 53 -16.48 -4.92 18.30
C THR A 53 -17.87 -5.18 18.87
N ILE A 54 -18.02 -6.23 19.66
CA ILE A 54 -19.28 -6.59 20.31
C ILE A 54 -19.15 -6.28 21.80
N GLU A 55 -20.06 -5.46 22.32
CA GLU A 55 -20.20 -5.25 23.76
C GLU A 55 -21.05 -6.36 24.36
N GLU A 56 -20.44 -7.28 25.10
CA GLU A 56 -21.16 -8.24 25.92
C GLU A 56 -21.46 -7.61 27.29
N LYS A 57 -22.75 -7.50 27.64
CA LYS A 57 -23.17 -7.15 28.99
C LYS A 57 -23.15 -8.41 29.87
N GLY A 58 -22.14 -8.53 30.72
CA GLY A 58 -22.20 -9.44 31.87
C GLY A 58 -23.08 -8.83 32.98
N PHE A 59 -23.61 -9.68 33.87
CA PHE A 59 -24.49 -9.30 34.98
C PHE A 59 -23.92 -8.15 35.88
N PHE A 60 -22.60 -7.96 35.92
CA PHE A 60 -21.93 -6.90 36.70
C PHE A 60 -20.82 -6.12 35.96
N SER A 61 -20.56 -6.38 34.67
CA SER A 61 -19.52 -5.65 33.93
C SER A 61 -19.73 -5.71 32.42
N LYS A 62 -19.46 -4.59 31.72
CA LYS A 62 -19.39 -4.56 30.25
C LYS A 62 -18.03 -5.09 29.79
N LYS A 63 -18.03 -6.11 28.94
CA LYS A 63 -16.81 -6.64 28.30
C LYS A 63 -16.86 -6.32 26.82
N ILE A 64 -15.83 -5.63 26.33
CA ILE A 64 -15.68 -5.30 24.91
C ILE A 64 -14.88 -6.44 24.27
N ILE A 65 -15.50 -7.20 23.36
CA ILE A 65 -14.86 -8.32 22.66
C ILE A 65 -14.70 -7.96 21.18
N LYS A 66 -13.48 -8.08 20.66
CA LYS A 66 -13.22 -7.99 19.23
C LYS A 66 -13.49 -9.36 18.59
N LYS A 67 -14.40 -9.42 17.63
CA LYS A 67 -14.75 -10.62 16.88
C LYS A 67 -14.53 -10.38 15.39
N VAL A 68 -13.79 -11.27 14.75
CA VAL A 68 -13.67 -11.27 13.29
C VAL A 68 -14.92 -11.92 12.71
N VAL A 69 -15.65 -11.19 11.86
CA VAL A 69 -16.84 -11.66 11.17
C VAL A 69 -16.53 -11.80 9.69
N LYS A 70 -16.94 -12.92 9.09
CA LYS A 70 -16.83 -13.15 7.64
C LYS A 70 -18.03 -12.51 6.96
N GLN A 71 -17.80 -11.45 6.21
CA GLN A 71 -18.82 -10.79 5.41
C GLN A 71 -18.72 -11.29 3.97
N GLU A 72 -19.70 -12.05 3.51
CA GLU A 72 -19.75 -12.49 2.11
C GLU A 72 -19.86 -11.29 1.18
N LEU A 73 -19.05 -11.31 0.12
CA LEU A 73 -19.08 -10.28 -0.91
C LEU A 73 -20.21 -10.60 -1.89
N ASN A 74 -21.15 -9.67 -2.02
CA ASN A 74 -22.18 -9.74 -3.05
C ASN A 74 -21.55 -9.50 -4.45
N PHE A 75 -22.32 -9.74 -5.51
CA PHE A 75 -21.81 -9.62 -6.89
C PHE A 75 -21.22 -8.24 -7.19
N GLU A 76 -21.93 -7.16 -6.85
CA GLU A 76 -21.46 -5.80 -7.09
C GLU A 76 -20.16 -5.50 -6.33
N GLN A 77 -20.06 -5.92 -5.07
CA GLN A 77 -18.86 -5.76 -4.26
C GLN A 77 -17.67 -6.55 -4.82
N ARG A 78 -17.90 -7.75 -5.34
CA ARG A 78 -16.87 -8.55 -6.03
C ARG A 78 -16.41 -7.83 -7.30
N PHE A 79 -17.33 -7.29 -8.08
CA PHE A 79 -17.01 -6.55 -9.29
C PHE A 79 -16.20 -5.28 -8.98
N THR A 80 -16.63 -4.49 -8.01
CA THR A 80 -15.88 -3.30 -7.56
C THR A 80 -14.49 -3.67 -7.02
N ALA A 81 -14.37 -4.75 -6.26
CA ALA A 81 -13.08 -5.23 -5.78
C ALA A 81 -12.15 -5.66 -6.93
N LEU A 82 -12.71 -6.32 -7.95
CA LEU A 82 -11.97 -6.73 -9.14
C LEU A 82 -11.50 -5.51 -9.97
N ASP A 83 -12.40 -4.55 -10.21
CA ASP A 83 -12.06 -3.29 -10.91
C ASP A 83 -10.95 -2.52 -10.18
N LYS A 84 -11.04 -2.44 -8.84
CA LYS A 84 -9.97 -1.86 -8.02
C LYS A 84 -8.65 -2.62 -8.18
N LEU A 85 -8.70 -3.96 -8.19
CA LEU A 85 -7.50 -4.79 -8.33
C LEU A 85 -6.81 -4.57 -9.68
N VAL A 86 -7.58 -4.46 -10.77
CA VAL A 86 -7.05 -4.11 -12.10
C VAL A 86 -6.35 -2.75 -12.08
N LYS A 87 -7.01 -1.72 -11.53
CA LYS A 87 -6.42 -0.37 -11.40
C LYS A 87 -5.13 -0.37 -10.56
N ASN A 88 -5.07 -1.20 -9.52
CA ASN A 88 -3.87 -1.31 -8.71
C ASN A 88 -2.71 -1.94 -9.49
N TYR A 89 -2.98 -2.95 -10.33
CA TYR A 89 -1.96 -3.51 -11.24
C TYR A 89 -1.49 -2.48 -12.28
N ASP A 90 -2.40 -1.72 -12.88
CA ASP A 90 -2.05 -0.63 -13.81
C ASP A 90 -1.13 0.40 -13.12
N ALA A 91 -1.46 0.80 -11.88
CA ALA A 91 -0.65 1.73 -11.11
C ALA A 91 0.75 1.18 -10.75
N VAL A 92 0.89 -0.14 -10.56
CA VAL A 92 2.20 -0.79 -10.39
C VAL A 92 3.00 -0.68 -11.68
N ILE A 93 2.40 -1.02 -12.82
CA ILE A 93 3.05 -0.96 -14.14
C ILE A 93 3.54 0.47 -14.41
N GLU A 94 2.69 1.48 -14.24
CA GLU A 94 3.06 2.89 -14.41
C GLU A 94 4.24 3.29 -13.51
N THR A 95 4.21 2.86 -12.25
CA THR A 95 5.27 3.18 -11.29
C THR A 95 6.60 2.55 -11.70
N LEU A 96 6.58 1.29 -12.16
CA LEU A 96 7.78 0.60 -12.67
C LEU A 96 8.32 1.25 -13.94
N GLN A 97 7.45 1.64 -14.87
CA GLN A 97 7.85 2.36 -16.08
C GLN A 97 8.50 3.71 -15.73
N LYS A 98 7.93 4.44 -14.77
CA LYS A 98 8.52 5.69 -14.29
C LYS A 98 9.91 5.46 -13.69
N HIS A 99 10.07 4.44 -12.84
CA HIS A 99 11.38 4.09 -12.26
C HIS A 99 12.40 3.76 -13.36
N GLN A 100 12.01 3.00 -14.37
CA GLN A 100 12.88 2.67 -15.50
C GLN A 100 13.38 3.94 -16.21
N VAL A 101 12.49 4.90 -16.48
CA VAL A 101 12.86 6.18 -17.10
C VAL A 101 13.81 6.98 -16.22
N GLU A 102 13.53 7.07 -14.92
CA GLU A 102 14.40 7.79 -13.98
C GLU A 102 15.80 7.17 -13.90
N TYR A 103 15.91 5.85 -13.87
CA TYR A 103 17.20 5.14 -13.93
C TYR A 103 17.93 5.39 -15.25
N GLN A 104 17.25 5.31 -16.39
CA GLN A 104 17.85 5.59 -17.69
C GLN A 104 18.41 7.01 -17.77
N ASN A 105 17.68 7.99 -17.24
CA ASN A 105 18.12 9.38 -17.19
C ASN A 105 19.34 9.56 -16.28
N PHE A 106 19.32 8.92 -15.10
CA PHE A 106 20.46 8.93 -14.18
C PHE A 106 21.73 8.40 -14.87
N VAL A 107 21.66 7.21 -15.48
CA VAL A 107 22.82 6.59 -16.13
C VAL A 107 23.32 7.44 -17.32
N LYS A 108 22.41 7.97 -18.16
CA LYS A 108 22.78 8.86 -19.27
C LYS A 108 23.50 10.13 -18.80
N ASN A 109 23.07 10.70 -17.67
CA ASN A 109 23.68 11.91 -17.13
C ASN A 109 25.04 11.64 -16.48
N GLN A 110 25.26 10.44 -15.94
CA GLN A 110 26.56 10.04 -15.38
C GLN A 110 27.61 9.74 -16.48
N VAL A 111 27.19 9.25 -17.66
CA VAL A 111 28.11 8.96 -18.79
C VAL A 111 28.51 10.22 -19.57
N ARG A 112 27.78 11.33 -19.41
CA ARG A 112 28.05 12.61 -20.10
C ARG A 112 28.96 13.56 -19.33
N ASN A 113 29.25 13.27 -18.06
CA ASN A 113 30.19 14.00 -17.21
C ASN A 113 31.50 13.22 -17.10
#